data_AF-A0A3D5L1A0-F1
#
_entry.id   AF-A0A3D5L1A0-F1
#
_cell.length_a   1.000
_cell.length_b   1.000
_cell.length_c   1.000
_cell.angle_alpha   90.00
_cell.angle_beta   90.00
_cell.angle_gamma   90.00
#
_symmetry.space_group_name_H-M   'P 1'
#
loop_
_entity.id
_entity.type
_entity.pdbx_description
1 polymer ?
#
loop_
_entity_poly.entity_id
_entity_poly.type
_entity_poly.pdbx_seq_one_letter_code
_entity_poly.pdbx_strand_id
1 'polypeptide(L)'
;MKDFVILSNTKNGGFACNAFEKDRKLVRTVTAAATGTVAGVLSTTLALTGSGEKKLRKAGLSLLTGGALGNLADRLRDGYVTDFVTFTKGPEKLTQLAFNTADFSIFAGAILIVIDEILEKSDD
;
A
#
# COMPACT_ATOMS: atom_id res chain seq x y z
N MET A 1 -20.65 24.11 -5.91
CA MET A 1 -20.51 22.97 -4.99
C MET A 1 -19.05 22.52 -5.09
N LYS A 2 -18.23 22.57 -4.03
CA LYS A 2 -16.83 22.09 -4.10
C LYS A 2 -16.85 20.56 -4.05
N ASP A 3 -16.31 19.91 -5.09
CA ASP A 3 -16.21 18.46 -5.19
C ASP A 3 -15.38 17.89 -4.04
N PHE A 4 -15.80 16.77 -3.45
CA PHE A 4 -15.13 16.14 -2.28
C PHE A 4 -13.83 15.42 -2.66
N VAL A 5 -13.80 14.87 -3.89
CA VAL A 5 -12.64 14.20 -4.49
C VAL A 5 -12.34 14.87 -5.81
N ILE A 6 -11.07 15.14 -6.06
CA ILE A 6 -10.57 15.61 -7.35
C ILE A 6 -9.63 14.54 -7.90
N LEU A 7 -9.78 14.28 -9.19
CA LEU A 7 -8.79 13.50 -9.93
C LEU A 7 -7.71 14.44 -10.45
N SER A 8 -6.49 14.29 -9.93
CA SER A 8 -5.31 15.05 -10.34
C SER A 8 -4.30 14.10 -11.00
N ASN A 9 -3.28 14.62 -11.67
CA ASN A 9 -2.15 13.80 -12.12
C ASN A 9 -0.92 14.30 -11.36
N THR A 10 -0.67 13.68 -10.21
CA THR A 10 0.45 14.03 -9.33
C THR A 10 1.53 12.97 -9.47
N LYS A 11 2.75 13.42 -9.76
CA LYS A 11 3.92 12.54 -9.86
C LYS A 11 4.65 12.54 -8.53
N ASN A 12 4.73 11.38 -7.90
CA ASN A 12 5.40 11.21 -6.63
C ASN A 12 6.73 10.47 -6.81
N GLY A 13 7.82 11.24 -6.85
CA GLY A 13 9.18 10.71 -6.99
C GLY A 13 9.79 10.22 -5.67
N GLY A 14 9.13 10.49 -4.55
CA GLY A 14 9.57 10.14 -3.21
C GLY A 14 8.69 9.08 -2.53
N PHE A 15 8.66 9.14 -1.20
CA PHE A 15 7.61 8.51 -0.38
C PHE A 15 6.42 9.47 -0.22
N ALA A 16 5.73 9.48 0.92
CA ALA A 16 4.67 10.45 1.18
C ALA A 16 5.21 11.90 1.07
N CYS A 17 4.41 12.81 0.51
CA CYS A 17 4.75 14.22 0.31
C CYS A 17 6.09 14.47 -0.42
N ASN A 18 6.49 13.62 -1.38
CA ASN A 18 7.79 13.68 -2.07
C ASN A 18 9.02 13.61 -1.13
N ALA A 19 8.87 13.01 0.05
CA ALA A 19 10.00 12.78 0.95
C ALA A 19 11.08 11.95 0.23
N PHE A 20 12.34 12.39 0.33
CA PHE A 20 13.51 11.76 -0.29
C PHE A 20 13.50 11.69 -1.83
N GLU A 21 12.72 12.52 -2.52
CA GLU A 21 12.65 12.56 -4.00
C GLU A 21 14.03 12.68 -4.69
N LYS A 22 14.98 13.40 -4.06
CA LYS A 22 16.34 13.56 -4.59
C LYS A 22 17.14 12.26 -4.63
N ASP A 23 16.80 11.28 -3.78
CA ASP A 23 17.48 9.99 -3.71
C ASP A 23 16.57 8.88 -4.27
N ARG A 24 16.44 8.86 -5.59
CA ARG A 24 15.65 7.85 -6.31
C ARG A 24 16.14 6.42 -6.05
N LYS A 25 17.45 6.23 -5.79
CA LYS A 25 18.01 4.91 -5.47
C LYS A 25 17.52 4.45 -4.11
N LEU A 26 17.54 5.31 -3.11
CA LEU A 26 17.00 5.02 -1.78
C LEU A 26 15.51 4.67 -1.87
N VAL A 27 14.70 5.53 -2.49
CA VAL A 27 13.26 5.32 -2.62
C VAL A 27 12.96 3.98 -3.28
N ARG A 28 13.58 3.70 -4.43
CA ARG A 28 13.42 2.42 -5.13
C ARG A 28 13.87 1.22 -4.28
N THR A 29 15.00 1.32 -3.60
CA THR A 29 15.55 0.22 -2.79
C THR A 29 14.64 -0.09 -1.60
N VAL A 30 14.15 0.94 -0.91
CA VAL A 30 13.23 0.77 0.22
C VAL A 30 11.89 0.22 -0.26
N THR A 31 11.32 0.74 -1.36
CA THR A 31 10.08 0.18 -1.92
C THR A 31 10.27 -1.27 -2.34
N ALA A 32 11.39 -1.62 -2.97
CA ALA A 32 11.71 -2.99 -3.36
C ALA A 32 11.88 -3.91 -2.13
N ALA A 33 12.59 -3.46 -1.10
CA ALA A 33 12.77 -4.19 0.14
C ALA A 33 11.44 -4.41 0.85
N ALA A 34 10.60 -3.37 0.99
CA ALA A 34 9.27 -3.49 1.59
C ALA A 34 8.39 -4.48 0.82
N THR A 35 8.39 -4.39 -0.51
CA THR A 35 7.65 -5.31 -1.39
C THR A 35 8.13 -6.75 -1.23
N GLY A 36 9.44 -6.97 -1.23
CA GLY A 36 10.06 -8.28 -1.02
C GLY A 36 9.71 -8.87 0.34
N THR A 37 9.71 -8.05 1.40
CA THR A 37 9.32 -8.47 2.75
C THR A 37 7.87 -8.93 2.79
N VAL A 38 6.91 -8.13 2.30
CA VAL A 38 5.49 -8.53 2.34
C VAL A 38 5.21 -9.74 1.45
N ALA A 39 5.85 -9.82 0.28
CA ALA A 39 5.76 -10.99 -0.60
C ALA A 39 6.35 -12.26 0.04
N GLY A 40 7.47 -12.11 0.76
CA GLY A 40 8.08 -13.19 1.53
C GLY A 40 7.16 -13.69 2.63
N VAL A 41 6.56 -12.79 3.41
CA VAL A 41 5.59 -13.13 4.46
C VAL A 41 4.34 -13.80 3.89
N LEU A 42 3.82 -13.32 2.77
CA LEU A 42 2.72 -13.99 2.06
C LEU A 42 3.12 -15.40 1.64
N SER A 43 4.28 -15.55 1.02
CA SER A 43 4.78 -16.84 0.53
C SER A 43 4.99 -17.85 1.66
N THR A 44 5.59 -17.43 2.77
CA THR A 44 5.76 -18.30 3.94
C THR A 44 4.41 -18.63 4.59
N THR A 45 3.49 -17.68 4.67
CA THR A 45 2.13 -17.94 5.20
C THR A 45 1.41 -18.96 4.34
N LEU A 46 1.45 -18.84 3.01
CA LEU A 46 0.84 -19.79 2.09
C LEU A 46 1.51 -21.18 2.15
N ALA A 47 2.83 -21.24 2.37
CA ALA A 47 3.57 -22.49 2.48
C ALA A 47 3.34 -23.23 3.81
N LEU A 48 3.11 -22.50 4.90
CA LEU A 48 3.03 -23.06 6.25
C LEU A 48 1.60 -23.29 6.76
N THR A 49 0.57 -22.81 6.07
CA THR A 49 -0.82 -22.91 6.53
C THR A 49 -1.73 -23.53 5.46
N GLY A 50 -2.65 -24.40 5.88
CA GLY A 50 -3.55 -25.10 4.96
C GLY A 50 -4.45 -24.16 4.17
N SER A 51 -4.97 -24.58 3.02
CA SER A 51 -5.82 -23.73 2.14
C SER A 51 -7.05 -23.13 2.83
N GLY A 52 -7.55 -23.78 3.89
CA GLY A 52 -8.68 -23.30 4.70
C GLY A 52 -8.31 -22.35 5.84
N GLU A 53 -7.04 -22.28 6.23
CA GLU A 53 -6.59 -21.56 7.41
C GLU A 53 -6.13 -20.14 7.09
N LYS A 54 -6.30 -19.23 8.07
CA LYS A 54 -5.86 -17.83 8.03
C LYS A 54 -6.27 -17.10 6.74
N LYS A 55 -7.52 -17.31 6.29
CA LYS A 55 -8.03 -16.75 5.02
C LYS A 55 -7.99 -15.23 4.99
N LEU A 56 -8.36 -14.58 6.10
CA LEU A 56 -8.32 -13.12 6.21
C LEU A 56 -6.88 -12.61 6.17
N ARG A 57 -5.97 -13.23 6.92
CA ARG A 57 -4.53 -12.95 6.82
C ARG A 57 -3.98 -13.07 5.40
N LYS A 58 -4.28 -14.17 4.70
CA LYS A 58 -3.84 -14.42 3.31
C LYS A 58 -4.39 -13.37 2.35
N ALA A 59 -5.66 -13.01 2.49
CA ALA A 59 -6.27 -11.95 1.69
C ALA A 59 -5.62 -10.59 1.97
N GLY A 60 -5.39 -10.25 3.25
CA GLY A 60 -4.74 -9.01 3.65
C GLY A 60 -3.30 -8.89 3.14
N LEU A 61 -2.51 -9.96 3.29
CA LEU A 61 -1.14 -10.04 2.76
C LEU A 61 -1.11 -9.96 1.23
N SER A 62 -2.07 -10.58 0.53
CA SER A 62 -2.18 -10.49 -0.92
C SER A 62 -2.44 -9.06 -1.40
N LEU A 63 -3.32 -8.32 -0.71
CA LEU A 63 -3.59 -6.91 -1.00
C LEU A 63 -2.37 -6.02 -0.72
N LEU A 64 -1.66 -6.24 0.40
CA LEU A 64 -0.41 -5.54 0.70
C LEU A 64 0.65 -5.80 -0.38
N THR A 65 0.88 -7.06 -0.74
CA THR A 65 1.85 -7.44 -1.76
C THR A 65 1.47 -6.87 -3.12
N GLY A 66 0.20 -6.95 -3.53
CA GLY A 66 -0.28 -6.40 -4.79
C GLY A 66 -0.10 -4.88 -4.89
N GLY A 67 -0.48 -4.14 -3.84
CA GLY A 67 -0.28 -2.69 -3.81
C GLY A 67 1.20 -2.30 -3.79
N ALA A 68 2.02 -2.97 -2.96
CA ALA A 68 3.46 -2.72 -2.92
C ALA A 68 4.13 -3.01 -4.27
N LEU A 69 3.76 -4.10 -4.94
CA LEU A 69 4.23 -4.44 -6.29
C LEU A 69 3.81 -3.40 -7.32
N GLY A 70 2.58 -2.89 -7.29
CA GLY A 70 2.13 -1.82 -8.19
C GLY A 70 2.97 -0.56 -8.05
N ASN A 71 3.17 -0.10 -6.80
CA ASN A 71 4.00 1.06 -6.48
C ASN A 71 5.48 0.85 -6.81
N LEU A 72 5.98 -0.38 -6.74
CA LEU A 72 7.33 -0.72 -7.19
C LEU A 72 7.42 -0.70 -8.72
N ALA A 73 6.46 -1.30 -9.43
CA ALA A 73 6.42 -1.38 -10.87
C ALA A 73 6.43 0.02 -11.51
N ASP A 74 5.63 0.95 -10.99
CA ASP A 74 5.63 2.35 -11.42
C ASP A 74 7.01 3.00 -11.25
N ARG A 75 7.67 2.79 -10.10
CA ARG A 75 9.03 3.30 -9.85
C ARG A 75 10.08 2.65 -10.77
N LEU A 76 9.91 1.38 -11.14
CA LEU A 76 10.81 0.69 -12.06
C LEU A 76 10.66 1.19 -13.49
N ARG A 77 9.42 1.47 -13.92
CA ARG A 77 9.11 1.89 -15.30
C ARG A 77 9.32 3.38 -15.52
N ASP A 78 8.70 4.20 -14.67
CA ASP A 78 8.56 5.64 -14.88
C ASP A 78 9.46 6.46 -13.93
N GLY A 79 9.98 5.83 -12.85
CA GLY A 79 10.85 6.48 -11.87
C GLY A 79 10.11 7.26 -10.78
N TYR A 80 8.78 7.20 -10.77
CA TYR A 80 7.87 7.81 -9.81
C TYR A 80 6.57 7.02 -9.76
N VAL A 81 5.74 7.24 -8.75
CA VAL A 81 4.37 6.73 -8.66
C VAL A 81 3.40 7.79 -9.18
N THR A 82 2.38 7.37 -9.94
CA THR A 82 1.31 8.27 -10.38
C THR A 82 0.17 8.25 -9.37
N ASP A 83 0.02 9.35 -8.64
CA ASP A 83 -1.08 9.57 -7.70
C ASP A 83 -2.19 10.36 -8.41
N PHE A 84 -3.44 9.93 -8.22
CA PHE A 84 -4.56 10.50 -8.96
C PHE A 84 -5.80 10.81 -8.13
N VAL A 85 -5.86 10.44 -6.86
CA VAL A 85 -6.97 10.77 -5.97
C VAL A 85 -6.52 11.79 -4.94
N THR A 86 -7.13 12.98 -4.94
CA THR A 86 -6.91 14.01 -3.92
C THR A 86 -8.24 14.36 -3.24
N PHE A 87 -8.25 14.38 -1.91
CA PHE A 87 -9.42 14.80 -1.13
C PHE A 87 -9.40 16.30 -0.89
N THR A 88 -10.53 16.99 -1.06
CA THR A 88 -10.59 18.45 -0.90
C THR A 88 -11.15 18.90 0.45
N LYS A 89 -11.73 17.96 1.20
CA LYS A 89 -12.31 18.18 2.52
C LYS A 89 -11.79 17.11 3.47
N GLY A 90 -11.54 17.52 4.70
CA GLY A 90 -11.04 16.65 5.75
C GLY A 90 -9.89 17.31 6.51
N PRO A 91 -9.17 16.53 7.34
CA PRO A 91 -7.95 16.98 8.00
C PRO A 91 -6.95 17.55 6.99
N GLU A 92 -6.25 18.63 7.36
CA GLU A 92 -5.32 19.34 6.48
C GLU A 92 -4.31 18.40 5.80
N LYS A 93 -3.78 17.43 6.54
CA LYS A 93 -2.87 16.39 6.03
C LYS A 93 -3.49 15.53 4.92
N LEU A 94 -4.76 15.16 5.04
CA LEU A 94 -5.46 14.35 4.02
C LEU A 94 -5.67 15.14 2.73
N THR A 95 -5.87 16.46 2.84
CA THR A 95 -6.04 17.33 1.68
C THR A 95 -4.75 17.67 0.94
N GLN A 96 -3.60 17.45 1.58
CA GLN A 96 -2.26 17.65 1.00
C GLN A 96 -1.69 16.38 0.37
N LEU A 97 -2.35 15.23 0.56
CA LEU A 97 -1.92 13.94 0.05
C LEU A 97 -2.69 13.60 -1.24
N ALA A 98 -1.97 13.04 -2.20
CA ALA A 98 -2.53 12.37 -3.35
C ALA A 98 -2.32 10.86 -3.16
N PHE A 99 -3.29 10.07 -3.63
CA PHE A 99 -3.32 8.62 -3.46
C PHE A 99 -3.52 7.93 -4.81
N ASN A 100 -3.14 6.67 -4.89
CA ASN A 100 -3.42 5.80 -6.03
C ASN A 100 -4.15 4.50 -5.61
N THR A 101 -4.43 3.63 -6.58
CA THR A 101 -5.06 2.32 -6.31
C THR A 101 -4.21 1.41 -5.41
N ALA A 102 -2.87 1.50 -5.51
CA ALA A 102 -1.98 0.71 -4.67
C ALA A 102 -2.07 1.11 -3.20
N ASP A 103 -2.22 2.40 -2.88
CA ASP A 103 -2.40 2.88 -1.51
C ASP A 103 -3.72 2.36 -0.91
N PHE A 104 -4.81 2.38 -1.69
CA PHE A 104 -6.07 1.78 -1.24
C PHE A 104 -5.97 0.28 -1.03
N SER A 105 -5.22 -0.44 -1.88
CA SER A 105 -4.98 -1.88 -1.73
C SER A 105 -4.19 -2.15 -0.46
N ILE A 106 -3.13 -1.37 -0.20
CA ILE A 106 -2.31 -1.48 1.01
C ILE A 106 -3.16 -1.20 2.26
N PHE A 107 -3.98 -0.15 2.22
CA PHE A 107 -4.86 0.22 3.34
C PHE A 107 -5.91 -0.87 3.63
N ALA A 108 -6.58 -1.38 2.61
CA ALA A 108 -7.53 -2.49 2.76
C ALA A 108 -6.85 -3.76 3.28
N GLY A 109 -5.64 -4.07 2.79
CA GLY A 109 -4.85 -5.20 3.26
C GLY A 109 -4.46 -5.09 4.73
N ALA A 110 -4.05 -3.90 5.17
CA ALA A 110 -3.74 -3.63 6.58
C ALA A 110 -4.97 -3.82 7.48
N ILE A 111 -6.14 -3.32 7.06
CA ILE A 111 -7.40 -3.51 7.80
C ILE A 111 -7.73 -5.01 7.95
N LEU A 112 -7.61 -5.79 6.88
CA LEU A 112 -7.89 -7.23 6.95
C LEU A 112 -6.98 -7.97 7.93
N ILE A 113 -5.69 -7.61 7.99
CA ILE A 113 -4.75 -8.20 8.94
C ILE A 113 -5.10 -7.81 10.38
N VAL A 114 -5.49 -6.56 10.62
CA VAL A 114 -5.92 -6.13 11.97
C VAL A 114 -7.19 -6.87 12.39
N ILE A 115 -8.15 -7.04 11.49
CA ILE A 115 -9.38 -7.80 11.76
C ILE A 115 -9.05 -9.26 12.06
N ASP A 116 -8.19 -9.90 11.26
CA ASP A 116 -7.71 -11.27 11.48
C ASP A 116 -7.11 -11.44 12.89
N GLU A 117 -6.24 -10.52 13.32
CA GLU A 117 -5.62 -10.54 14.64
C GLU A 117 -6.62 -10.37 15.79
N ILE A 118 -7.63 -9.50 15.63
CA ILE A 118 -8.69 -9.30 16.63
C ILE A 118 -9.57 -10.55 16.76
N LEU A 119 -9.87 -11.21 15.64
CA LEU A 119 -10.67 -12.44 15.62
C LEU A 119 -9.89 -13.62 16.21
N GLU A 120 -8.61 -13.82 15.84
CA GLU A 120 -7.77 -14.86 16.44
C GLU A 120 -7.70 -14.72 17.97
N LYS A 121 -7.57 -13.49 18.48
CA LYS A 121 -7.55 -13.22 19.93
C LYS A 121 -8.90 -13.49 20.63
N SER A 122 -10.01 -13.46 19.90
CA SER A 122 -11.34 -13.69 20.48
C SER A 122 -11.67 -15.18 20.61
N ASP A 123 -10.95 -16.03 19.85
CA ASP A 123 -11.11 -17.49 19.85
C ASP A 123 -10.21 -18.19 20.91
N ASP A 124 -9.26 -17.47 21.52
CA ASP A 124 -8.38 -17.89 22.64
C ASP A 124 -8.96 -17.51 24.02
#